data_AF-A0A0D0CHP2-F1
#
_entry.id   AF-A0A0D0CHP2-F1
#
_cell.length_a   1.000
_cell.length_b   1.000
_cell.length_c   1.000
_cell.angle_alpha   90.00
_cell.angle_beta   90.00
_cell.angle_gamma   90.00
#
_symmetry.space_group_name_H-M   'P 1'
#
loop_
_entity.id
_entity.type
_entity.pdbx_description
1 polymer ?
#
loop_
_entity_poly.entity_id
_entity_poly.type
_entity_poly.pdbx_seq_one_letter_code
_entity_poly.pdbx_strand_id
1 'polypeptide(L)'
;MVVFARLDPIIDPGTVSGHVHSVVGGSNFGMTLSTASLRPLELLVPASLLPVHCKDFIFDYTIITSSLDSRTGLSHLSMSGMSSVRSYLLDTRPELIFFVTIDYLYNDAENGQPNTVQAFPDDFQMIFGDMTLQSYNASSYAQQAVTFLCLDFNGISTKYKELPPVSCPSGIRAQINFPMCWDGKNLDSADHKSHVAFPSGGPESGTCDDPNFPVTLPRIFIEGYWDTGDFDSIRDTDAMNST
;
A
#
# COMPACT_ATOMS: atom_id res chain seq x y z
N MET A 1 -15.38 -1.32 0.62
CA MET A 1 -15.93 0.06 0.69
C MET A 1 -14.72 0.98 0.71
N VAL A 2 -14.69 2.02 -0.14
CA VAL A 2 -13.64 3.06 -0.09
C VAL A 2 -14.25 4.35 0.44
N VAL A 3 -13.78 4.85 1.57
CA VAL A 3 -14.28 6.09 2.19
C VAL A 3 -13.12 7.06 2.34
N PHE A 4 -13.34 8.30 1.91
CA PHE A 4 -12.47 9.41 2.27
C PHE A 4 -12.95 10.01 3.57
N ALA A 5 -12.11 9.98 4.60
CA ALA A 5 -12.49 10.50 5.90
C ALA A 5 -11.32 11.18 6.60
N ARG A 6 -11.63 12.21 7.38
CA ARG A 6 -10.70 12.81 8.35
C ARG A 6 -10.75 12.02 9.66
N LEU A 7 -10.49 10.73 9.55
CA LEU A 7 -10.49 9.76 10.64
C LEU A 7 -9.12 9.09 10.63
N ASP A 8 -8.37 9.24 11.73
CA ASP A 8 -7.08 8.59 11.91
C ASP A 8 -7.00 8.02 13.33
N PRO A 9 -7.35 6.74 13.51
CA PRO A 9 -7.30 6.06 14.80
C PRO A 9 -5.89 5.89 15.39
N ILE A 10 -4.85 6.13 14.59
CA ILE A 10 -3.47 5.94 14.99
C ILE A 10 -2.86 7.29 15.39
N ILE A 11 -2.94 8.31 14.52
CA ILE A 11 -2.35 9.63 14.78
C ILE A 11 -3.26 10.55 15.60
N ASP A 12 -4.56 10.59 15.30
CA ASP A 12 -5.51 11.55 15.89
C ASP A 12 -6.71 10.84 16.58
N PRO A 13 -6.48 9.86 17.47
CA PRO A 13 -7.53 8.99 18.00
C PRO A 13 -8.64 9.77 18.71
N GLY A 14 -9.89 9.48 18.33
CA GLY A 14 -11.08 10.09 18.92
C GLY A 14 -11.36 11.53 18.46
N THR A 15 -10.55 12.08 17.54
CA THR A 15 -10.69 13.46 17.05
C THR A 15 -10.69 13.52 15.52
N VAL A 16 -10.99 14.69 14.96
CA VAL A 16 -10.95 14.90 13.50
C VAL A 16 -9.50 15.00 13.05
N SER A 17 -9.08 14.12 12.15
CA SER A 17 -7.68 14.05 11.74
C SER A 17 -7.18 15.30 11.02
N GLY A 18 -5.92 15.67 11.25
CA GLY A 18 -5.23 16.73 10.52
C GLY A 18 -5.10 16.49 9.00
N HIS A 19 -5.28 15.25 8.54
CA HIS A 19 -5.23 14.87 7.13
C HIS A 19 -6.43 13.99 6.73
N VAL A 20 -6.51 13.62 5.45
CA VAL A 20 -7.59 12.79 4.88
C VAL A 20 -7.02 11.43 4.52
N HIS A 21 -7.67 10.38 5.01
CA HIS A 21 -7.38 9.00 4.63
C HIS A 21 -8.29 8.55 3.50
N SER A 22 -7.75 7.81 2.54
CA SER A 22 -8.54 6.94 1.67
C SER A 22 -8.57 5.55 2.32
N VAL A 23 -9.73 5.16 2.82
CA VAL A 23 -9.88 3.95 3.62
C VAL A 23 -10.45 2.85 2.74
N VAL A 24 -9.66 1.84 2.42
CA VAL A 24 -10.11 0.65 1.70
C VAL A 24 -10.41 -0.46 2.70
N GLY A 25 -11.68 -0.85 2.86
CA GLY A 25 -12.00 -1.95 3.77
C GLY A 25 -13.45 -2.02 4.27
N GLY A 26 -13.61 -2.59 5.47
CA GLY A 26 -14.89 -2.83 6.14
C GLY A 26 -15.57 -1.56 6.66
N SER A 27 -16.88 -1.65 6.89
CA SER A 27 -17.76 -0.52 7.27
C SER A 27 -17.50 0.09 8.64
N ASN A 28 -16.61 -0.50 9.46
CA ASN A 28 -16.40 -0.12 10.86
C ASN A 28 -15.09 0.66 11.10
N PHE A 29 -14.52 1.28 10.06
CA PHE A 29 -13.46 2.26 10.25
C PHE A 29 -14.02 3.50 10.96
N GLY A 30 -13.52 3.81 12.16
CA GLY A 30 -14.04 4.87 13.03
C GLY A 30 -12.94 5.81 13.52
N MET A 31 -13.27 6.74 14.44
CA MET A 31 -12.25 7.61 15.09
C MET A 31 -11.35 6.84 16.08
N THR A 32 -11.79 5.66 16.52
CA THR A 32 -11.06 4.77 17.42
C THR A 32 -11.26 3.34 16.94
N LEU A 33 -10.21 2.53 16.93
CA LEU A 33 -10.26 1.15 16.48
C LEU A 33 -9.62 0.21 17.49
N SER A 34 -10.21 -0.97 17.63
CA SER A 34 -9.62 -2.13 18.30
C SER A 34 -10.05 -3.41 17.61
N THR A 35 -9.30 -4.49 17.79
CA THR A 35 -9.63 -5.82 17.26
C THR A 35 -10.98 -6.28 17.78
N ALA A 36 -11.33 -5.96 19.03
CA ALA A 36 -12.67 -6.23 19.56
C ALA A 36 -13.79 -5.52 18.78
N SER A 37 -13.55 -4.31 18.27
CA SER A 37 -14.48 -3.61 17.38
C SER A 37 -14.55 -4.20 15.97
N LEU A 38 -13.49 -4.86 15.51
CA LEU A 38 -13.40 -5.45 14.16
C LEU A 38 -13.86 -6.91 14.10
N ARG A 39 -13.69 -7.69 15.17
CA ARG A 39 -14.05 -9.13 15.29
C ARG A 39 -15.52 -9.46 14.94
N PRO A 40 -16.54 -8.66 15.30
CA PRO A 40 -17.93 -8.96 14.94
C PRO A 40 -18.21 -9.01 13.43
N LEU A 41 -17.30 -8.53 12.57
CA LEU A 41 -17.47 -8.49 11.12
C LEU A 41 -16.99 -9.75 10.37
N GLU A 42 -16.34 -10.72 11.03
CA GLU A 42 -15.91 -11.99 10.42
C GLU A 42 -17.09 -12.77 9.79
N LEU A 43 -18.32 -12.50 10.23
CA LEU A 43 -19.54 -13.17 9.76
C LEU A 43 -20.21 -12.51 8.53
N LEU A 44 -19.74 -11.33 8.08
CA LEU A 44 -20.47 -10.49 7.11
C LEU A 44 -19.70 -10.15 5.82
N VAL A 45 -18.63 -10.87 5.48
CA VAL A 45 -17.97 -10.73 4.16
C VAL A 45 -18.33 -11.91 3.25
N PRO A 46 -19.58 -12.03 2.73
CA PRO A 46 -19.73 -12.60 1.41
C PRO A 46 -19.30 -11.51 0.42
N ALA A 47 -18.42 -11.90 -0.51
CA ALA A 47 -18.08 -11.11 -1.70
C ALA A 47 -19.35 -10.44 -2.26
N SER A 48 -19.44 -9.12 -2.12
CA SER A 48 -20.55 -8.35 -2.65
C SER A 48 -20.01 -7.12 -3.35
N LEU A 49 -19.99 -7.22 -4.68
CA LEU A 49 -19.96 -6.11 -5.60
C LEU A 49 -21.12 -5.17 -5.23
N LEU A 50 -20.84 -4.09 -4.52
CA LEU A 50 -21.81 -3.02 -4.30
C LEU A 50 -21.35 -1.81 -5.12
N PRO A 51 -21.97 -1.54 -6.28
CA PRO A 51 -21.73 -0.30 -6.99
C PRO A 51 -22.31 0.86 -6.16
N VAL A 52 -21.46 1.80 -5.76
CA VAL A 52 -21.91 3.04 -5.11
C VAL A 52 -21.86 4.15 -6.15
N HIS A 53 -23.05 4.58 -6.59
CA HIS A 53 -23.21 5.72 -7.51
C HIS A 53 -23.20 7.01 -6.68
N CYS A 54 -22.03 7.62 -6.49
CA CYS A 54 -21.92 9.01 -6.08
C CYS A 54 -21.77 9.88 -7.33
N LYS A 55 -22.53 10.98 -7.40
CA LYS A 55 -22.71 11.80 -8.61
C LYS A 55 -21.41 12.36 -9.24
N ASP A 56 -20.27 12.27 -8.55
CA ASP A 56 -19.00 12.88 -8.96
C ASP A 56 -17.80 11.91 -9.01
N PHE A 57 -17.96 10.64 -8.59
CA PHE A 57 -16.87 9.64 -8.57
C PHE A 57 -17.42 8.23 -8.88
N ILE A 58 -16.80 7.51 -9.82
CA ILE A 58 -17.09 6.10 -10.08
C ILE A 58 -16.07 5.25 -9.30
N PHE A 59 -16.52 4.56 -8.26
CA PHE A 59 -15.68 3.63 -7.48
C PHE A 59 -16.02 2.20 -7.86
N ASP A 60 -14.99 1.43 -8.24
CA ASP A 60 -15.15 0.05 -8.70
C ASP A 60 -14.45 -0.91 -7.73
N TYR A 61 -15.26 -1.62 -6.94
CA TYR A 61 -14.99 -2.86 -6.20
C TYR A 61 -13.73 -3.00 -5.30
N THR A 62 -13.84 -3.88 -4.30
CA THR A 62 -12.69 -4.44 -3.56
C THR A 62 -12.69 -5.94 -3.83
N ILE A 63 -11.62 -6.47 -4.42
CA ILE A 63 -11.43 -7.91 -4.67
C ILE A 63 -10.38 -8.43 -3.69
N ILE A 64 -10.69 -9.53 -3.01
CA ILE A 64 -9.71 -10.30 -2.23
C ILE A 64 -9.37 -11.55 -3.05
N THR A 65 -8.10 -11.73 -3.39
CA THR A 65 -7.60 -12.95 -4.05
C THR A 65 -6.52 -13.59 -3.20
N SER A 66 -6.57 -14.92 -3.09
CA SER A 66 -5.45 -15.71 -2.57
C SER A 66 -4.81 -16.44 -3.75
N SER A 67 -3.49 -16.40 -3.83
CA SER A 67 -2.74 -17.03 -4.91
C SER A 67 -1.42 -17.58 -4.38
N LEU A 68 -0.95 -18.65 -5.02
CA LEU A 68 0.31 -19.31 -4.72
C LEU A 68 1.15 -19.23 -6.00
N ASP A 69 2.24 -18.46 -5.95
CA ASP A 69 3.18 -18.44 -7.06
C ASP A 69 4.09 -19.68 -6.99
N SER A 70 3.80 -20.66 -7.84
CA SER A 70 4.56 -21.91 -7.93
C SER A 70 6.01 -21.73 -8.38
N ARG A 71 6.39 -20.56 -8.92
CA ARG A 71 7.78 -20.27 -9.34
C ARG A 71 8.64 -19.73 -8.22
N THR A 72 8.06 -18.90 -7.34
CA THR A 72 8.77 -18.29 -6.21
C THR A 72 8.51 -19.00 -4.89
N GLY A 73 7.50 -19.89 -4.85
CA GLY A 73 7.04 -20.55 -3.63
C GLY A 73 6.30 -19.60 -2.68
N LEU A 74 6.03 -18.36 -3.09
CA LEU A 74 5.38 -17.35 -2.27
C LEU A 74 3.87 -17.56 -2.30
N SER A 75 3.28 -17.77 -1.12
CA SER A 75 1.86 -17.56 -0.93
C SER A 75 1.59 -16.07 -0.69
N HIS A 76 0.57 -15.52 -1.36
CA HIS A 76 0.16 -14.13 -1.15
C HIS A 76 -1.36 -14.03 -1.00
N LEU A 77 -1.78 -13.19 -0.06
CA LEU A 77 -3.14 -12.72 0.05
C LEU A 77 -3.16 -11.28 -0.47
N SER A 78 -3.87 -11.05 -1.56
CA SER A 78 -3.98 -9.75 -2.21
C SER A 78 -5.36 -9.16 -1.99
N MET A 79 -5.41 -7.90 -1.55
CA MET A 79 -6.62 -7.10 -1.51
C MET A 79 -6.46 -5.93 -2.50
N SER A 80 -7.18 -5.99 -3.61
CA SER A 80 -7.14 -4.98 -4.67
C SER A 80 -8.38 -4.09 -4.60
N GLY A 81 -8.19 -2.77 -4.69
CA GLY A 81 -9.25 -1.79 -4.84
C GLY A 81 -8.99 -0.89 -6.05
N MET A 82 -10.02 -0.62 -6.85
CA MET A 82 -9.91 0.27 -8.02
C MET A 82 -10.70 1.56 -7.80
N SER A 83 -10.11 2.70 -8.14
CA SER A 83 -10.78 3.99 -8.12
C SER A 83 -10.50 4.75 -9.41
N SER A 84 -11.54 5.14 -10.14
CA SER A 84 -11.37 6.06 -11.28
C SER A 84 -11.64 7.49 -10.82
N VAL A 85 -10.70 8.40 -11.06
CA VAL A 85 -10.91 9.83 -10.82
C VAL A 85 -11.19 10.48 -12.18
N ARG A 86 -12.48 10.68 -12.47
CA ARG A 86 -12.91 11.48 -13.63
C ARG A 86 -12.77 12.95 -13.27
N SER A 87 -11.86 13.66 -13.93
CA SER A 87 -11.79 15.13 -13.84
C SER A 87 -13.00 15.74 -14.57
N TYR A 88 -14.11 15.94 -13.86
CA TYR A 88 -15.33 16.57 -14.40
C TYR A 88 -15.18 18.05 -14.78
N LEU A 89 -14.02 18.68 -14.55
CA LEU A 89 -13.82 20.09 -14.92
C LEU A 89 -13.83 20.32 -16.44
N LEU A 90 -13.60 19.28 -17.27
CA LEU A 90 -13.64 19.35 -18.73
C LEU A 90 -14.07 17.99 -19.33
N ASP A 91 -15.28 17.93 -19.88
CA ASP A 91 -16.03 16.76 -20.40
C ASP A 91 -15.34 15.99 -21.57
N THR A 92 -14.10 16.35 -21.93
CA THR A 92 -13.37 15.80 -23.09
C THR A 92 -11.94 15.37 -22.77
N ARG A 93 -11.58 15.16 -21.49
CA ARG A 93 -10.20 14.84 -21.07
C ARG A 93 -10.01 13.37 -20.65
N PRO A 94 -8.78 12.83 -20.79
CA PRO A 94 -8.47 11.47 -20.35
C PRO A 94 -8.76 11.27 -18.86
N GLU A 95 -9.29 10.09 -18.53
CA GLU A 95 -9.58 9.69 -17.15
C GLU A 95 -8.30 9.18 -16.50
N LEU A 96 -7.94 9.70 -15.31
CA LEU A 96 -6.84 9.12 -14.55
C LEU A 96 -7.39 7.90 -13.79
N ILE A 97 -7.04 6.72 -14.28
CA ILE A 97 -7.37 5.47 -13.60
C ILE A 97 -6.27 5.18 -12.58
N PHE A 98 -6.68 5.03 -11.31
CA PHE A 98 -5.80 4.71 -10.20
C PHE A 98 -6.20 3.39 -9.55
N PHE A 99 -5.24 2.47 -9.45
CA PHE A 99 -5.44 1.17 -8.83
C PHE A 99 -4.55 1.05 -7.61
N VAL A 100 -5.08 0.57 -6.49
CA VAL A 100 -4.30 0.24 -5.31
C VAL A 100 -4.46 -1.22 -4.98
N THR A 101 -3.33 -1.90 -4.85
CA THR A 101 -3.28 -3.26 -4.33
C THR A 101 -2.51 -3.28 -3.02
N ILE A 102 -3.05 -3.97 -2.03
CA ILE A 102 -2.39 -4.25 -0.77
C ILE A 102 -2.17 -5.76 -0.70
N ASP A 103 -0.92 -6.17 -0.76
CA ASP A 103 -0.51 -7.57 -0.70
C ASP A 103 0.08 -7.89 0.68
N TYR A 104 -0.38 -8.99 1.26
CA TYR A 104 0.26 -9.64 2.38
C TYR A 104 1.10 -10.78 1.81
N LEU A 105 2.42 -10.56 1.78
CA LEU A 105 3.38 -11.50 1.22
C LEU A 105 3.92 -12.38 2.33
N TYR A 106 3.66 -13.68 2.22
CA TYR A 106 4.19 -14.69 3.13
C TYR A 106 5.45 -15.25 2.48
N ASN A 107 6.61 -14.84 2.98
CA ASN A 107 7.88 -15.40 2.54
C ASN A 107 8.03 -16.82 3.10
N ASP A 108 7.54 -17.82 2.37
CA ASP A 108 7.68 -19.24 2.72
C ASP A 108 9.14 -19.75 2.54
N ALA A 109 10.04 -18.89 2.08
CA ALA A 109 11.43 -19.19 1.72
C ALA A 109 12.48 -18.44 2.55
N GLU A 110 12.17 -18.02 3.77
CA GLU A 110 13.22 -17.71 4.74
C GLU A 110 13.96 -19.02 5.09
N ASN A 111 15.09 -19.27 4.43
CA ASN A 111 15.91 -20.48 4.60
C ASN A 111 15.22 -21.82 4.24
N GLY A 112 14.17 -21.80 3.40
CA GLY A 112 13.45 -23.01 2.98
C GLY A 112 12.70 -23.71 4.12
N GLN A 113 12.37 -22.99 5.19
CA GLN A 113 11.61 -23.51 6.32
C GLN A 113 10.14 -23.07 6.25
N PRO A 114 9.17 -24.00 6.18
CA PRO A 114 7.77 -23.66 6.28
C PRO A 114 7.43 -23.18 7.72
N ASN A 115 6.56 -22.16 7.83
CA ASN A 115 5.99 -21.62 9.09
C ASN A 115 6.87 -20.67 9.93
N THR A 116 7.79 -19.91 9.34
CA THR A 116 8.51 -18.84 10.07
C THR A 116 7.71 -17.53 10.20
N VAL A 117 6.65 -17.36 9.40
CA VAL A 117 5.82 -16.15 9.39
C VAL A 117 4.68 -16.26 10.42
N GLN A 118 4.64 -15.34 11.38
CA GLN A 118 3.59 -15.21 12.38
C GLN A 118 2.57 -14.15 11.96
N ALA A 119 1.27 -14.45 12.04
CA ALA A 119 0.23 -13.46 11.79
C ALA A 119 0.37 -12.24 12.72
N PHE A 120 -0.06 -11.06 12.25
CA PHE A 120 -0.12 -9.87 13.09
C PHE A 120 -0.91 -10.16 14.37
N PRO A 121 -0.38 -9.83 15.56
CA PRO A 121 -1.13 -9.98 16.79
C PRO A 121 -2.31 -9.01 16.81
N ASP A 122 -3.32 -9.34 17.62
CA ASP A 122 -4.42 -8.42 17.87
C ASP A 122 -3.91 -7.05 18.31
N ASP A 123 -4.56 -6.00 17.82
CA ASP A 123 -4.30 -4.59 18.16
C ASP A 123 -2.90 -4.11 17.75
N PHE A 124 -2.19 -4.85 16.90
CA PHE A 124 -0.93 -4.41 16.31
C PHE A 124 -1.11 -3.14 15.48
N GLN A 125 -0.26 -2.13 15.72
CA GLN A 125 -0.29 -0.85 15.01
C GLN A 125 1.09 -0.50 14.50
N MET A 126 1.17 -0.10 13.23
CA MET A 126 2.41 0.32 12.60
C MET A 126 2.12 1.43 11.60
N ILE A 127 3.00 2.43 11.55
CA ILE A 127 3.05 3.43 10.49
C ILE A 127 4.38 3.31 9.76
N PHE A 128 4.35 3.53 8.45
CA PHE A 128 5.55 3.57 7.62
C PHE A 128 5.66 4.90 6.87
N GLY A 129 6.89 5.36 6.66
CA GLY A 129 7.21 6.63 5.99
C GLY A 129 7.33 7.83 6.93
N ASP A 130 7.78 8.95 6.39
CA ASP A 130 7.86 10.24 7.07
C ASP A 130 7.59 11.35 6.04
N MET A 131 6.49 12.08 6.24
CA MET A 131 6.01 13.13 5.33
C MET A 131 6.92 14.37 5.34
N THR A 132 7.81 14.50 6.31
CA THR A 132 8.72 15.65 6.44
C THR A 132 10.06 15.42 5.76
N LEU A 133 10.35 14.20 5.30
CA LEU A 133 11.58 13.87 4.60
C LEU A 133 11.67 14.60 3.25
N GLN A 134 12.75 15.36 3.06
CA GLN A 134 13.03 16.11 1.83
C GLN A 134 14.32 15.66 1.13
N SER A 135 15.04 14.67 1.67
CA SER A 135 16.32 14.21 1.12
C SER A 135 16.43 12.69 1.18
N TYR A 136 16.95 12.10 0.11
CA TYR A 136 17.13 10.65 0.00
C TYR A 136 18.45 10.16 0.61
N ASN A 137 18.39 9.15 1.47
CA ASN A 137 19.50 8.42 2.04
C ASN A 137 19.53 6.99 1.50
N ALA A 138 20.49 6.72 0.61
CA ALA A 138 20.65 5.43 -0.03
C ALA A 138 20.98 4.28 0.92
N SER A 139 21.45 4.55 2.14
CA SER A 139 21.73 3.52 3.15
C SER A 139 20.55 3.21 4.06
N SER A 140 19.43 3.94 3.94
CA SER A 140 18.24 3.73 4.75
C SER A 140 17.28 2.76 4.05
N TYR A 141 17.05 1.58 4.64
CA TYR A 141 16.03 0.66 4.14
C TYR A 141 14.63 1.28 4.15
N ALA A 142 14.31 2.10 5.14
CA ALA A 142 13.05 2.83 5.17
C ALA A 142 12.86 3.78 3.97
N GLN A 143 13.94 4.30 3.38
CA GLN A 143 13.80 5.13 2.18
C GLN A 143 13.90 4.33 0.89
N GLN A 144 14.65 3.22 0.87
CA GLN A 144 14.66 2.28 -0.25
C GLN A 144 13.33 1.56 -0.42
N ALA A 145 12.51 1.50 0.63
CA ALA A 145 11.22 0.81 0.65
C ALA A 145 10.13 1.52 -0.16
N VAL A 146 10.34 2.78 -0.54
CA VAL A 146 9.46 3.56 -1.43
C VAL A 146 10.15 3.72 -2.77
N THR A 147 9.56 3.15 -3.82
CA THR A 147 10.10 3.25 -5.18
C THR A 147 8.99 3.44 -6.20
N PHE A 148 9.36 3.87 -7.41
CA PHE A 148 8.45 4.00 -8.54
C PHE A 148 8.98 3.18 -9.69
N LEU A 149 8.12 2.37 -10.29
CA LEU A 149 8.43 1.61 -11.48
C LEU A 149 7.79 2.30 -12.67
N CYS A 150 8.61 2.69 -13.64
CA CYS A 150 8.15 3.12 -14.95
C CYS A 150 7.85 1.87 -15.77
N LEU A 151 6.56 1.59 -15.97
CA LEU A 151 6.11 0.34 -16.56
C LEU A 151 6.25 0.37 -18.08
N ASP A 152 6.76 -0.73 -18.61
CA ASP A 152 6.77 -1.07 -20.03
C ASP A 152 6.49 -2.56 -20.15
N PHE A 153 5.26 -2.92 -20.51
CA PHE A 153 4.85 -4.31 -20.67
C PHE A 153 5.40 -4.98 -21.94
N ASN A 154 5.93 -4.19 -22.88
CA ASN A 154 6.54 -4.68 -24.11
C ASN A 154 8.08 -4.68 -24.04
N GLY A 155 8.65 -4.23 -22.93
CA GLY A 155 10.08 -4.04 -22.76
C GLY A 155 10.52 -4.24 -21.32
N ILE A 156 11.40 -3.36 -20.84
CA ILE A 156 11.98 -3.43 -19.50
C ILE A 156 11.42 -2.30 -18.67
N SER A 157 10.69 -2.66 -17.62
CA SER A 157 10.26 -1.69 -16.62
C SER A 157 11.46 -1.22 -15.79
N THR A 158 11.59 0.09 -15.61
CA THR A 158 12.76 0.70 -14.93
C THR A 158 12.36 1.27 -13.58
N LYS A 159 13.17 1.00 -12.56
CA LYS A 159 12.93 1.45 -11.18
C LYS A 159 13.58 2.82 -10.92
N TYR A 160 12.83 3.69 -10.27
CA TYR A 160 13.19 5.04 -9.84
C TYR A 160 12.96 5.19 -8.34
N LYS A 161 13.71 6.11 -7.72
CA LYS A 161 13.58 6.48 -6.29
C LYS A 161 12.59 7.62 -6.07
N GLU A 162 12.22 8.27 -7.16
CA GLU A 162 11.34 9.42 -7.26
C GLU A 162 10.40 9.20 -8.44
N LEU A 163 9.44 10.10 -8.64
CA LEU A 163 8.55 10.01 -9.80
C LEU A 163 9.39 9.98 -11.08
N PRO A 164 9.15 9.03 -12.01
CA PRO A 164 9.92 8.92 -13.23
C PRO A 164 9.89 10.24 -14.03
N PRO A 165 11.04 10.80 -14.42
CA PRO A 165 11.11 12.04 -15.19
C PRO A 165 10.89 11.82 -16.70
N VAL A 166 10.45 10.63 -17.08
CA VAL A 166 10.25 10.19 -18.47
C VAL A 166 8.84 9.66 -18.63
N SER A 167 8.33 9.61 -19.86
CA SER A 167 7.07 8.92 -20.12
C SER A 167 7.22 7.43 -19.88
N CYS A 168 6.24 6.87 -19.17
CA CYS A 168 6.16 5.45 -18.93
C CYS A 168 5.09 4.83 -19.84
N PRO A 169 5.47 4.02 -20.84
CA PRO A 169 4.54 3.53 -21.86
C PRO A 169 3.34 2.76 -21.33
N SER A 170 3.47 2.13 -20.16
CA SER A 170 2.41 1.34 -19.52
C SER A 170 2.04 1.89 -18.14
N GLY A 171 2.29 3.18 -17.89
CA GLY A 171 1.96 3.84 -16.64
C GLY A 171 3.07 3.79 -15.58
N ILE A 172 2.77 4.33 -14.41
CA ILE A 172 3.68 4.39 -13.26
C ILE A 172 3.12 3.49 -12.17
N ARG A 173 3.99 2.71 -11.51
CA ARG A 173 3.65 1.96 -10.31
C ARG A 173 4.46 2.44 -9.11
N ALA A 174 3.83 3.08 -8.14
CA ALA A 174 4.42 3.25 -6.81
C ALA A 174 4.44 1.91 -6.08
N GLN A 175 5.53 1.67 -5.37
CA GLN A 175 5.79 0.46 -4.62
C GLN A 175 6.21 0.86 -3.20
N ILE A 176 5.50 0.35 -2.20
CA ILE A 176 5.75 0.64 -0.79
C ILE A 176 5.87 -0.70 -0.06
N ASN A 177 7.05 -0.97 0.50
CA ASN A 177 7.28 -2.15 1.34
C ASN A 177 7.31 -1.74 2.82
N PHE A 178 6.49 -2.38 3.64
CA PHE A 178 6.55 -2.16 5.08
C PHE A 178 7.67 -2.99 5.73
N PRO A 179 8.16 -2.58 6.91
CA PRO A 179 8.90 -3.44 7.81
C PRO A 179 8.15 -4.75 8.06
N MET A 180 8.88 -5.85 8.22
CA MET A 180 8.29 -7.17 8.48
C MET A 180 8.89 -7.89 9.69
N CYS A 181 9.95 -7.35 10.30
CA CYS A 181 10.56 -7.92 11.50
C CYS A 181 10.03 -7.20 12.73
N TRP A 182 9.52 -7.95 13.70
CA TRP A 182 8.90 -7.43 14.91
C TRP A 182 9.65 -7.88 16.16
N ASP A 183 9.67 -7.02 17.19
CA ASP A 183 10.36 -7.29 18.45
C ASP A 183 9.73 -8.41 19.31
N GLY A 184 8.56 -8.90 18.90
CA GLY A 184 7.83 -9.98 19.56
C GLY A 184 7.17 -9.58 20.87
N LYS A 185 7.16 -8.29 21.22
CA LYS A 185 6.74 -7.79 22.54
C LYS A 185 5.75 -6.64 22.45
N ASN A 186 6.06 -5.60 21.69
CA ASN A 186 5.31 -4.36 21.66
C ASN A 186 4.29 -4.39 20.51
N LEU A 187 3.00 -4.36 20.82
CA LEU A 187 1.94 -4.26 19.81
C LEU A 187 1.93 -2.90 19.10
N ASP A 188 2.49 -1.90 19.78
CA ASP A 188 2.64 -0.55 19.29
C ASP A 188 3.81 0.13 20.03
N SER A 189 4.37 1.18 19.45
CA SER A 189 5.36 2.06 20.08
C SER A 189 4.87 3.50 20.04
N ALA A 190 5.42 4.38 20.89
CA ALA A 190 4.98 5.78 20.94
C ALA A 190 5.11 6.54 19.61
N ASP A 191 5.96 6.04 18.70
CA ASP A 191 6.16 6.56 17.34
C ASP A 191 5.54 5.67 16.25
N HIS A 192 4.84 4.60 16.62
CA HIS A 192 4.26 3.57 15.76
C HIS A 192 5.26 2.89 14.80
N LYS A 193 6.57 2.98 15.07
CA LYS A 193 7.67 2.60 14.15
C LYS A 193 8.79 1.81 14.82
N SER A 194 9.19 2.18 16.03
CA SER A 194 10.40 1.63 16.66
C SER A 194 10.31 0.16 17.10
N HIS A 195 9.11 -0.42 17.16
CA HIS A 195 8.90 -1.84 17.48
C HIS A 195 9.01 -2.78 16.27
N VAL A 196 9.26 -2.24 15.07
CA VAL A 196 9.47 -2.99 13.83
C VAL A 196 10.74 -2.60 13.09
N ALA A 197 11.25 -3.50 12.26
CA ALA A 197 12.44 -3.30 11.44
C ALA A 197 12.33 -3.95 10.05
N PHE A 198 13.14 -3.45 9.13
CA PHE A 198 13.37 -4.10 7.82
C PHE A 198 14.32 -5.30 7.98
N PRO A 199 14.16 -6.33 7.13
CA PRO A 199 15.03 -7.50 7.18
C PRO A 199 16.44 -7.17 6.67
N SER A 200 17.37 -8.09 6.94
CA SER A 200 18.81 -7.95 6.66
C SER A 200 19.15 -7.69 5.19
N GLY A 201 18.32 -8.16 4.25
CA GLY A 201 18.48 -7.99 2.80
C GLY A 201 17.88 -6.69 2.25
N GLY A 202 17.23 -5.89 3.10
CA GLY A 202 16.52 -4.67 2.72
C GLY A 202 15.01 -4.88 2.53
N PRO A 203 14.29 -3.89 1.99
CA PRO A 203 12.81 -3.92 2.00
C PRO A 203 12.16 -5.06 1.23
N GLU A 204 12.84 -5.56 0.20
CA GLU A 204 12.27 -6.50 -0.77
C GLU A 204 12.72 -7.95 -0.54
N SER A 205 13.72 -8.19 0.31
CA SER A 205 14.26 -9.53 0.52
C SER A 205 15.07 -9.63 1.82
N GLY A 206 15.40 -10.85 2.21
CA GLY A 206 16.22 -11.14 3.38
C GLY A 206 15.42 -11.70 4.55
N THR A 207 16.03 -11.64 5.72
CA THR A 207 15.64 -12.38 6.92
C THR A 207 15.58 -11.50 8.16
N CYS A 208 14.79 -11.88 9.15
CA CYS A 208 14.67 -11.22 10.45
C CYS A 208 15.71 -11.78 11.44
N ASP A 209 17.00 -11.61 11.09
CA ASP A 209 18.12 -12.13 11.88
C ASP A 209 18.54 -11.21 13.05
N ASP A 210 17.99 -9.99 13.13
CA ASP A 210 18.27 -9.09 14.24
C ASP A 210 17.64 -9.68 15.52
N PRO A 211 18.43 -9.98 16.58
CA PRO A 211 17.89 -10.51 17.82
C PRO A 211 16.91 -9.57 18.53
N ASN A 212 16.90 -8.27 18.19
CA ASN A 212 15.92 -7.32 18.69
C ASN A 212 14.57 -7.40 17.96
N PHE A 213 14.54 -7.95 16.74
CA PHE A 213 13.35 -8.10 15.91
C PHE A 213 13.21 -9.54 15.36
N PRO A 214 13.10 -10.56 16.24
CA PRO A 214 13.23 -11.97 15.85
C PRO A 214 11.97 -12.58 15.24
N VAL A 215 10.84 -11.84 15.20
CA VAL A 215 9.56 -12.37 14.71
C VAL A 215 9.29 -11.87 13.30
N THR A 216 9.15 -12.80 12.36
CA THR A 216 8.78 -12.49 10.96
C THR A 216 7.26 -12.35 10.84
N LEU A 217 6.78 -11.18 10.41
CA LEU A 217 5.38 -10.89 10.09
C LEU A 217 5.14 -10.99 8.56
N PRO A 218 3.89 -11.14 8.07
CA PRO A 218 3.60 -11.04 6.65
C PRO A 218 4.02 -9.65 6.18
N ARG A 219 4.78 -9.58 5.08
CA ARG A 219 5.20 -8.28 4.56
C ARG A 219 4.01 -7.62 3.87
N ILE A 220 3.64 -6.44 4.35
CA ILE A 220 2.68 -5.58 3.67
C ILE A 220 3.39 -4.90 2.52
N PHE A 221 2.89 -5.13 1.31
CA PHE A 221 3.37 -4.51 0.09
C PHE A 221 2.21 -3.77 -0.58
N ILE A 222 2.37 -2.46 -0.77
CA ILE A 222 1.35 -1.63 -1.41
C ILE A 222 1.84 -1.24 -2.80
N GLU A 223 0.98 -1.48 -3.78
CA GLU A 223 1.17 -1.05 -5.16
C GLU A 223 0.13 0.00 -5.53
N GLY A 224 0.58 1.16 -6.01
CA GLY A 224 -0.29 2.19 -6.58
C GLY A 224 0.01 2.33 -8.07
N TYR A 225 -0.96 2.06 -8.94
CA TYR A 225 -0.82 2.17 -10.38
C TYR A 225 -1.51 3.42 -10.89
N TRP A 226 -0.82 4.20 -11.71
CA TRP A 226 -1.38 5.30 -12.48
C TRP A 226 -1.23 4.99 -13.97
N ASP A 227 -2.36 4.89 -14.67
CA ASP A 227 -2.33 4.89 -16.12
C ASP A 227 -2.07 6.31 -16.63
N THR A 228 -0.84 6.57 -17.03
CA THR A 228 -0.42 7.87 -17.55
C THR A 228 -0.42 7.94 -19.08
N GLY A 229 -0.65 6.81 -19.77
CA GLY A 229 -0.53 6.74 -21.24
C GLY A 229 -1.56 7.64 -21.95
N ASP A 230 -2.78 7.69 -21.43
CA ASP A 230 -3.85 8.51 -22.00
C ASP A 230 -3.56 10.03 -21.93
N PHE A 231 -2.68 10.44 -21.00
CA PHE A 231 -2.26 11.84 -20.85
C PHE A 231 -1.15 12.26 -21.82
N ASP A 232 -0.51 11.33 -22.53
CA ASP A 232 0.56 11.67 -23.50
C ASP A 232 0.04 12.60 -24.61
N SER A 233 -1.22 12.43 -25.01
CA SER A 233 -1.87 13.25 -26.04
C SER A 233 -2.02 14.73 -25.67
N ILE A 234 -2.08 15.04 -24.37
CA ILE A 234 -2.27 16.40 -23.84
C ILE A 234 -1.05 16.93 -23.08
N ARG A 235 0.02 16.13 -22.97
CA ARG A 235 1.20 16.48 -22.18
C ARG A 235 1.82 17.81 -22.62
N ASP A 236 1.97 18.02 -23.92
CA ASP A 236 2.63 19.23 -24.44
C ASP A 236 1.70 20.44 -24.52
N THR A 237 0.38 20.26 -24.37
CA THR A 237 -0.62 21.32 -24.51
C THR A 237 -1.21 21.79 -23.17
N ASP A 238 -1.25 20.91 -22.17
CA ASP A 238 -1.90 21.15 -20.87
C ASP A 238 -0.98 20.95 -19.66
N ALA A 239 0.18 20.30 -19.78
CA ALA A 239 1.08 20.17 -18.63
C ALA A 239 1.68 21.55 -18.32
N MET A 240 1.31 22.09 -17.17
CA MET A 240 1.81 23.37 -16.67
C MET A 240 3.27 23.24 -16.23
N ASN A 241 4.18 23.17 -17.20
CA ASN A 241 5.53 23.70 -17.07
C ASN A 241 6.06 24.10 -18.45
N SER A 242 5.32 24.96 -19.15
CA SER A 242 5.91 25.75 -20.24
C SER A 242 6.89 26.73 -19.58
N THR A 243 8.18 26.53 -19.85
CA THR A 243 9.24 27.52 -19.59
C THR A 243 8.85 28.93 -20.03
#